data_AF-A0A9R1S1P5-F1
#
_entry.id   AF-A0A9R1S1P5-F1
#
_cell.length_a   1.000
_cell.length_b   1.000
_cell.length_c   1.000
_cell.angle_alpha   90.00
_cell.angle_beta   90.00
_cell.angle_gamma   90.00
#
_symmetry.space_group_name_H-M   'P 1'
#
loop_
_entity.id
_entity.type
_entity.pdbx_description
1 polymer ?
#
loop_
_entity_poly.entity_id
_entity_poly.type
_entity_poly.pdbx_seq_one_letter_code
_entity_poly.pdbx_strand_id
1 'polypeptide(L)'
;MDAAVERLKTGFEKFKTEVYDKKPDFFEPLKAGQAPKQVEVIVVIGHSRCGGIKALLSLKDGADDSFHFVEDWVRIGFPAKKKVQTECASMPFDDQCTVLEKEAVNVSLQNLLTYPFVKEGVSNGTLKLVGGHYDFVSGKFETWEQ
;
A
#
# COMPACT_ATOMS: atom_id res chain seq x y z
N MET A 1 -10.35 16.85 23.31
CA MET A 1 -9.27 15.92 22.95
C MET A 1 -9.44 14.67 23.81
N ASP A 2 -9.26 13.48 23.24
CA ASP A 2 -9.53 12.20 23.93
C ASP A 2 -8.56 11.99 25.12
N ALA A 3 -9.10 11.66 26.30
CA ALA A 3 -8.34 11.46 27.53
C ALA A 3 -7.34 10.29 27.41
N ALA A 4 -7.64 9.26 26.62
CA ALA A 4 -6.72 8.15 26.37
C ALA A 4 -5.51 8.62 25.54
N VAL A 5 -5.75 9.48 24.55
CA VAL A 5 -4.71 10.08 23.71
C VAL A 5 -3.79 10.95 24.55
N GLU A 6 -4.33 11.75 25.48
CA GLU A 6 -3.49 12.59 26.34
C GLU A 6 -2.64 11.79 27.33
N ARG A 7 -3.19 10.71 27.87
CA ARG A 7 -2.42 9.82 28.74
C ARG A 7 -1.23 9.18 28.01
N LEU A 8 -1.41 8.79 26.75
CA LEU A 8 -0.34 8.26 25.90
C LEU A 8 0.75 9.30 25.62
N LYS A 9 0.35 10.52 25.24
CA LYS A 9 1.30 11.61 24.98
C LYS A 9 2.12 11.96 26.21
N THR A 10 1.44 12.20 27.33
CA THR A 10 2.09 12.54 28.61
C THR A 10 3.03 11.40 29.05
N GLY A 11 2.60 10.14 28.89
CA GLY A 11 3.43 8.98 29.19
C GLY A 11 4.68 8.89 28.32
N PHE A 12 4.55 9.15 27.02
CA PHE A 12 5.68 9.17 26.09
C PHE A 12 6.66 10.31 26.42
N GLU A 13 6.18 11.53 26.66
CA GLU A 13 7.03 12.66 27.04
C GLU A 13 7.81 12.38 28.32
N LYS A 14 7.13 11.81 29.34
CA LYS A 14 7.76 11.41 30.59
C LYS A 14 8.83 10.34 30.36
N PHE A 15 8.52 9.28 29.63
CA PHE A 15 9.51 8.25 29.29
C PHE A 15 10.71 8.85 28.55
N LYS A 16 10.45 9.70 27.56
CA LYS A 16 11.51 10.33 26.77
C LYS A 16 12.45 11.16 27.65
N THR A 17 11.89 12.05 28.45
CA THR A 17 12.64 13.05 29.22
C THR A 17 13.26 12.51 30.51
N GLU A 18 12.60 11.55 31.17
CA GLU A 18 13.04 11.01 32.46
C GLU A 18 13.78 9.67 32.35
N VAL A 19 13.59 8.91 31.27
CA VAL A 19 14.19 7.57 31.10
C VAL A 19 15.12 7.50 29.90
N TYR A 20 14.63 7.79 28.69
CA TYR A 20 15.38 7.61 27.44
C TYR A 20 16.57 8.56 27.37
N ASP A 21 16.33 9.87 27.46
CA ASP A 21 17.37 10.90 27.36
C ASP A 21 18.32 10.91 28.57
N LYS A 22 17.93 10.30 29.70
CA LYS A 22 18.76 10.19 30.93
C LYS A 22 19.66 8.96 30.98
N LYS A 23 19.47 7.99 30.08
CA LYS A 23 20.23 6.74 30.05
C LYS A 23 20.88 6.52 28.67
N PRO A 24 21.72 7.45 28.19
CA PRO A 24 22.33 7.34 26.86
C PRO A 24 23.15 6.06 26.71
N ASP A 25 23.84 5.60 27.77
CA ASP A 25 24.63 4.36 27.75
C ASP A 25 23.79 3.10 27.47
N PHE A 26 22.49 3.12 27.79
CA PHE A 26 21.58 2.03 27.48
C PHE A 26 20.91 2.21 26.12
N PHE A 27 20.48 3.43 25.78
CA PHE A 27 19.61 3.66 24.63
C PHE A 27 20.35 4.05 23.34
N GLU A 28 21.51 4.72 23.40
CA GLU A 28 22.28 5.04 22.18
C GLU A 28 22.82 3.78 21.48
N PRO A 29 23.32 2.73 22.17
CA PRO A 29 23.67 1.47 21.51
C PRO A 29 22.46 0.76 20.88
N LEU A 30 21.28 0.86 21.51
CA LEU A 30 20.06 0.28 20.96
C LEU A 30 19.59 1.03 19.72
N LYS A 31 19.65 2.36 19.75
CA LYS A 31 19.29 3.25 18.64
C LYS A 31 20.26 3.12 17.46
N ALA A 32 21.53 2.82 17.73
CA ALA A 32 22.53 2.62 16.70
C ALA A 32 22.11 1.50 15.75
N GLY A 33 21.91 1.85 14.47
CA GLY A 33 21.48 0.89 13.44
C GLY A 33 19.96 0.69 13.33
N GLN A 34 19.13 1.30 14.19
CA GLN A 34 17.66 1.23 14.12
C GLN A 34 17.03 2.23 13.14
N ALA A 35 17.77 2.65 12.12
CA ALA A 35 17.24 3.47 11.02
C ALA A 35 17.71 2.89 9.69
N PRO A 36 16.79 2.64 8.73
CA PRO A 36 17.21 2.32 7.38
C PRO A 36 17.97 3.52 6.82
N LYS A 37 19.23 3.32 6.41
CA LYS A 37 20.04 4.36 5.79
C LYS A 37 19.48 4.78 4.42
N GLN A 38 18.86 3.82 3.73
CA GLN A 38 18.17 3.99 2.47
C GLN A 38 17.10 2.91 2.34
N VAL A 39 16.04 3.19 1.61
CA VAL A 39 15.06 2.17 1.19
C VAL A 39 15.53 1.64 -0.16
N GLU A 40 15.85 0.35 -0.22
CA GLU A 40 16.38 -0.31 -1.43
C GLU A 40 15.29 -1.00 -2.24
N VAL A 41 14.16 -1.34 -1.60
CA VAL A 41 13.05 -2.05 -2.22
C VAL A 41 11.74 -1.49 -1.69
N ILE A 42 10.83 -1.14 -2.61
CA ILE A 42 9.42 -0.88 -2.30
C ILE A 42 8.60 -2.02 -2.86
N VAL A 43 7.81 -2.65 -1.99
CA VAL A 43 6.86 -3.71 -2.39
C VAL A 43 5.45 -3.17 -2.30
N VAL A 44 4.70 -3.22 -3.40
CA VAL A 44 3.26 -2.91 -3.43
C VAL A 44 2.50 -4.22 -3.38
N ILE A 45 1.75 -4.45 -2.30
CA ILE A 45 1.07 -5.73 -2.06
C ILE A 45 -0.44 -5.55 -2.21
N GLY A 46 -1.01 -6.21 -3.21
CA GLY A 46 -2.44 -6.50 -3.31
C GLY A 46 -2.78 -7.77 -2.54
N HIS A 47 -4.07 -8.07 -2.40
CA HIS A 47 -4.49 -9.27 -1.68
C HIS A 47 -5.82 -9.83 -2.16
N SER A 48 -6.02 -11.13 -1.97
CA SER A 48 -7.29 -11.80 -2.29
C SER A 48 -8.46 -11.21 -1.51
N ARG A 49 -9.66 -11.33 -2.09
CA ARG A 49 -10.92 -10.92 -1.45
C ARG A 49 -10.93 -9.43 -1.08
N CYS A 50 -10.24 -8.61 -1.87
CA CYS A 50 -10.16 -7.18 -1.59
C CYS A 50 -11.52 -6.50 -1.79
N GLY A 51 -12.12 -6.03 -0.71
CA GLY A 51 -13.41 -5.31 -0.74
C GLY A 51 -13.36 -4.06 -1.63
N GLY A 52 -12.23 -3.34 -1.65
CA GLY A 52 -12.04 -2.18 -2.51
C GLY A 52 -12.03 -2.53 -4.01
N ILE A 53 -11.39 -3.64 -4.38
CA ILE A 53 -11.37 -4.12 -5.77
C ILE A 53 -12.75 -4.62 -6.20
N LYS A 54 -13.45 -5.34 -5.32
CA LYS A 54 -14.83 -5.75 -5.56
C LYS A 54 -15.75 -4.54 -5.75
N ALA A 55 -15.59 -3.50 -4.92
CA ALA A 55 -16.33 -2.25 -5.08
C ALA A 55 -16.00 -1.59 -6.42
N LEU A 56 -14.71 -1.44 -6.75
CA LEU A 56 -14.23 -0.87 -8.01
C LEU A 56 -14.83 -1.55 -9.24
N LEU A 57 -14.80 -2.88 -9.29
CA LEU A 57 -15.34 -3.65 -10.42
C LEU A 57 -16.87 -3.53 -10.51
N SER A 58 -17.55 -3.37 -9.37
CA SER A 58 -19.02 -3.23 -9.29
C SER A 58 -19.51 -1.83 -9.69
N LEU A 59 -18.64 -0.82 -9.72
CA LEU A 59 -19.00 0.54 -10.13
C LEU A 59 -19.52 0.54 -11.57
N LYS A 60 -20.70 1.15 -11.77
CA LYS A 60 -21.24 1.37 -13.11
C LYS A 60 -20.64 2.65 -13.69
N ASP A 61 -20.18 2.59 -14.93
CA ASP A 61 -19.64 3.77 -15.60
C ASP A 61 -20.78 4.75 -15.89
N GLY A 62 -20.63 6.02 -15.48
CA GLY A 62 -21.65 7.05 -15.65
C GLY A 62 -22.86 6.93 -14.70
N ALA A 63 -22.72 6.22 -13.57
CA ALA A 63 -23.70 6.30 -12.49
C ALA A 63 -23.83 7.73 -11.97
N ASP A 64 -25.03 8.10 -11.52
CA ASP A 64 -25.29 9.39 -10.87
C ASP A 64 -24.32 9.58 -9.69
N ASP A 65 -23.78 10.79 -9.51
CA ASP A 65 -22.81 11.12 -8.44
C ASP A 65 -23.54 11.17 -7.08
N SER A 66 -24.20 10.07 -6.69
CA SER A 66 -24.60 9.85 -5.30
C SER A 66 -23.33 9.57 -4.50
N PHE A 67 -22.62 10.63 -4.16
CA PHE A 67 -21.29 10.64 -3.58
C PHE A 67 -21.15 9.68 -2.39
N HIS A 68 -20.34 8.64 -2.57
CA HIS A 68 -19.86 7.78 -1.50
C HIS A 68 -18.32 7.82 -1.50
N PHE A 69 -17.72 8.30 -0.39
CA PHE A 69 -16.26 8.47 -0.22
C PHE A 69 -15.41 7.29 -0.72
N VAL A 70 -15.89 6.06 -0.52
CA VAL A 70 -15.20 4.84 -0.94
C VAL A 70 -15.13 4.71 -2.46
N GLU A 71 -16.17 5.15 -3.17
CA GLU A 71 -16.23 5.07 -4.63
C GLU A 71 -15.17 5.97 -5.27
N ASP A 72 -15.08 7.22 -4.82
CA ASP A 72 -14.04 8.17 -5.26
C ASP A 72 -12.63 7.65 -4.98
N TRP A 73 -12.43 7.09 -3.78
CA TRP A 73 -11.16 6.51 -3.38
C TRP A 73 -10.69 5.40 -4.33
N VAL A 74 -11.59 4.51 -4.75
CA VAL A 74 -11.22 3.38 -5.62
C VAL A 74 -11.05 3.77 -7.10
N ARG A 75 -11.50 4.95 -7.54
CA ARG A 75 -11.38 5.40 -8.94
C ARG A 75 -9.94 5.46 -9.45
N ILE A 76 -8.95 5.57 -8.56
CA ILE A 76 -7.52 5.46 -8.93
C ILE A 76 -7.19 4.15 -9.67
N GLY A 77 -7.97 3.08 -9.43
CA GLY A 77 -7.83 1.80 -10.11
C GLY A 77 -8.57 1.68 -11.45
N PHE A 78 -9.22 2.74 -11.95
CA PHE A 78 -9.95 2.68 -13.23
C PHE A 78 -9.12 2.22 -14.44
N PRO A 79 -7.84 2.58 -14.60
CA PRO A 79 -7.02 2.02 -15.66
C PRO A 79 -6.95 0.48 -15.60
N ALA A 80 -6.79 -0.08 -14.40
CA ALA A 80 -6.78 -1.52 -14.17
C ALA A 80 -8.17 -2.14 -14.44
N LYS A 81 -9.25 -1.51 -13.95
CA LYS A 81 -10.63 -1.96 -14.19
C LYS A 81 -10.91 -2.06 -15.69
N LYS A 82 -10.58 -1.02 -16.46
CA LYS A 82 -10.79 -0.96 -17.90
C LYS A 82 -10.02 -2.07 -18.63
N LYS A 83 -8.77 -2.33 -18.22
CA LYS A 83 -7.96 -3.41 -18.76
C LYS A 83 -8.62 -4.77 -18.53
N VAL A 84 -9.00 -5.07 -17.28
CA VAL A 84 -9.67 -6.33 -16.92
C VAL A 84 -11.01 -6.50 -17.61
N GLN A 85 -11.83 -5.45 -17.70
CA GLN A 85 -13.10 -5.50 -18.42
C GLN A 85 -12.91 -5.73 -19.93
N THR A 86 -11.75 -5.40 -20.50
CA THR A 86 -11.44 -5.65 -21.91
C THR A 86 -10.90 -7.06 -22.12
N GLU A 87 -9.95 -7.49 -21.29
CA GLU A 87 -9.19 -8.73 -21.49
C GLU A 87 -9.85 -9.96 -20.82
N CYS A 88 -10.67 -9.74 -19.79
CA CYS A 88 -11.25 -10.77 -18.93
C CYS A 88 -12.78 -10.70 -18.86
N ALA A 89 -13.45 -10.03 -19.82
CA ALA A 89 -14.90 -9.78 -19.79
C ALA A 89 -15.75 -11.05 -19.63
N SER A 90 -15.28 -12.18 -20.16
CA SER A 90 -15.97 -13.47 -20.14
C SER A 90 -15.73 -14.28 -18.87
N MET A 91 -14.79 -13.86 -18.02
CA MET A 91 -14.50 -14.57 -16.77
C MET A 91 -15.60 -14.33 -15.73
N PRO A 92 -15.84 -15.28 -14.81
CA PRO A 92 -16.68 -15.04 -13.65
C PRO A 92 -16.24 -13.79 -12.86
N PHE A 93 -17.20 -13.11 -12.24
CA PHE A 93 -16.94 -11.84 -11.53
C PHE A 93 -15.83 -11.94 -10.48
N ASP A 94 -15.82 -13.02 -9.69
CA ASP A 94 -14.80 -13.23 -8.66
C ASP A 94 -13.41 -13.47 -9.29
N ASP A 95 -13.34 -14.15 -10.43
CA ASP A 95 -12.08 -14.38 -11.14
C ASP A 95 -11.55 -13.07 -11.76
N GLN A 96 -12.46 -12.22 -12.28
CA GLN A 96 -12.10 -10.86 -12.70
C GLN A 96 -11.56 -10.03 -11.54
N CYS A 97 -12.14 -10.16 -10.33
CA CYS A 97 -11.62 -9.49 -9.14
C CYS A 97 -10.18 -9.94 -8.84
N THR A 98 -9.88 -11.24 -8.92
CA THR A 98 -8.52 -11.76 -8.70
C THR A 98 -7.52 -11.20 -9.71
N VAL A 99 -7.89 -11.07 -10.99
CA VAL A 99 -7.02 -10.40 -11.97
C VAL A 99 -6.87 -8.92 -11.65
N LEU A 100 -7.97 -8.24 -11.30
CA LEU A 100 -7.98 -6.82 -10.99
C LEU A 100 -7.16 -6.47 -9.74
N GLU A 101 -7.11 -7.35 -8.74
CA GLU A 101 -6.23 -7.19 -7.57
C GLU A 101 -4.76 -7.05 -7.98
N LYS A 102 -4.29 -7.86 -8.94
CA LYS A 102 -2.92 -7.78 -9.48
C LYS A 102 -2.73 -6.58 -10.40
N GLU A 103 -3.69 -6.26 -11.25
CA GLU A 103 -3.60 -5.10 -12.13
C GLU A 103 -3.63 -3.77 -11.37
N ALA A 104 -4.35 -3.69 -10.25
CA ALA A 104 -4.32 -2.52 -9.38
C ALA A 104 -2.93 -2.31 -8.76
N VAL A 105 -2.23 -3.38 -8.39
CA VAL A 105 -0.82 -3.32 -7.96
C VAL A 105 0.05 -2.75 -9.08
N ASN A 106 -0.14 -3.20 -10.33
CA ASN A 106 0.60 -2.68 -11.49
C ASN A 106 0.35 -1.17 -11.68
N VAL A 107 -0.89 -0.69 -11.53
CA VAL A 107 -1.20 0.73 -11.58
C VAL A 107 -0.50 1.50 -10.46
N SER A 108 -0.49 0.98 -9.24
CA SER A 108 0.23 1.60 -8.12
C SER A 108 1.74 1.66 -8.34
N LEU A 109 2.36 0.63 -8.93
CA LEU A 109 3.78 0.65 -9.29
C LEU A 109 4.08 1.71 -10.36
N GLN A 110 3.22 1.84 -11.37
CA GLN A 110 3.34 2.91 -12.38
C GLN A 110 3.16 4.30 -11.76
N ASN A 111 2.24 4.45 -10.81
CA ASN A 111 2.06 5.70 -10.06
C ASN A 111 3.32 6.04 -9.25
N LEU A 112 3.99 5.06 -8.64
CA LEU A 112 5.26 5.28 -7.93
C LEU A 112 6.35 5.83 -8.86
N LEU A 113 6.42 5.37 -10.11
CA LEU A 113 7.36 5.88 -11.11
C LEU A 113 7.08 7.33 -11.55
N THR A 114 5.96 7.92 -11.16
CA THR A 114 5.70 9.37 -11.37
C THR A 114 6.45 10.27 -10.39
N TYR A 115 6.93 9.71 -9.27
CA TYR A 115 7.72 10.45 -8.29
C TYR A 115 9.18 10.53 -8.75
N PRO A 116 9.78 11.74 -8.89
CA PRO A 116 11.13 11.89 -9.42
C PRO A 116 12.18 11.05 -8.69
N PHE A 117 12.15 11.03 -7.35
CA PHE A 117 13.11 10.28 -6.55
C PHE A 117 12.97 8.76 -6.69
N VAL A 118 11.76 8.25 -6.89
CA VAL A 118 11.53 6.82 -7.15
C VAL A 118 12.05 6.47 -8.55
N LYS A 119 11.66 7.26 -9.55
CA LYS A 119 12.08 7.06 -10.93
C LYS A 119 13.61 7.08 -11.08
N GLU A 120 14.26 8.03 -10.41
CA GLU A 120 15.72 8.15 -10.37
C GLU A 120 16.35 6.95 -9.66
N GLY A 121 15.84 6.56 -8.48
CA GLY A 121 16.35 5.40 -7.76
C GLY A 121 16.25 4.10 -8.57
N VAL A 122 15.13 3.88 -9.26
CA VAL A 122 14.93 2.73 -10.16
C VAL A 122 15.89 2.79 -11.35
N SER A 123 16.01 3.95 -12.00
CA SER A 123 16.90 4.13 -13.16
C SER A 123 18.38 3.94 -12.80
N ASN A 124 18.77 4.31 -11.58
CA ASN A 124 20.13 4.18 -11.06
C ASN A 124 20.40 2.80 -10.42
N GLY A 125 19.40 1.91 -10.35
CA GLY A 125 19.51 0.60 -9.72
C GLY A 125 19.67 0.63 -8.19
N THR A 126 19.44 1.78 -7.54
CA THR A 126 19.52 1.95 -6.08
C THR A 126 18.19 1.68 -5.37
N LEU A 127 17.09 1.61 -6.13
CA LEU A 127 15.75 1.29 -5.65
C LEU A 127 15.09 0.26 -6.58
N LYS A 128 14.47 -0.78 -6.03
CA LYS A 128 13.66 -1.74 -6.76
C LYS A 128 12.18 -1.56 -6.45
N LEU A 129 11.33 -1.71 -7.46
CA LEU A 129 9.88 -1.80 -7.28
C LEU A 129 9.44 -3.24 -7.51
N VAL A 130 8.68 -3.79 -6.56
CA VAL A 130 8.20 -5.18 -6.62
C VAL A 130 6.69 -5.17 -6.41
N GLY A 131 5.97 -5.83 -7.32
CA GLY A 131 4.56 -6.16 -7.13
C GLY A 131 4.41 -7.42 -6.29
N GLY A 132 3.41 -7.46 -5.43
CA GLY A 132 3.07 -8.62 -4.64
C GLY A 132 1.57 -8.86 -4.59
N HIS A 133 1.18 -10.11 -4.45
CA HIS A 133 -0.21 -10.49 -4.17
C HIS A 133 -0.23 -11.56 -3.08
N TYR A 134 -0.98 -11.30 -2.01
CA TYR A 134 -1.19 -12.24 -0.92
C TYR A 134 -2.58 -12.84 -0.97
N ASP A 135 -2.66 -14.17 -1.10
CA ASP A 135 -3.90 -14.91 -1.04
C ASP A 135 -4.19 -15.35 0.41
N PHE A 136 -5.18 -14.72 1.04
CA PHE A 136 -5.65 -15.06 2.38
C PHE A 136 -6.33 -16.44 2.47
N VAL A 137 -6.84 -16.98 1.36
CA VAL A 137 -7.51 -18.28 1.33
C VAL A 137 -6.48 -19.41 1.28
N SER A 138 -5.50 -19.30 0.38
CA SER A 138 -4.47 -20.33 0.22
C SER A 138 -3.20 -20.09 1.06
N GLY A 139 -3.03 -18.91 1.63
CA GLY A 139 -1.83 -18.51 2.37
C GLY A 139 -0.61 -18.30 1.46
N LYS A 140 -0.82 -18.10 0.16
CA LYS A 140 0.26 -17.96 -0.82
C LYS A 140 0.62 -16.49 -1.03
N PHE A 141 1.92 -16.23 -1.12
CA PHE A 141 2.45 -14.94 -1.51
C PHE A 141 3.19 -15.07 -2.84
N GLU A 142 2.75 -14.32 -3.84
CA GLU A 142 3.38 -14.23 -5.16
C GLU A 142 3.98 -12.84 -5.33
N THR A 143 5.14 -12.75 -5.96
CA THR A 143 5.81 -11.48 -6.27
C THR A 143 6.27 -11.45 -7.72
N TRP A 144 6.29 -10.26 -8.31
CA TRP A 144 6.84 -10.01 -9.64
C TRP A 144 7.61 -8.69 -9.66
N GLU A 145 8.67 -8.66 -10.47
CA GLU A 145 9.40 -7.41 -10.75
C GLU A 145 8.76 -6.73 -11.98
N GLN A 146 8.81 -5.40 -12.00
CA GLN A 146 8.32 -4.59 -13.12
C GLN A 146 9.49 -3.96 -13.87
#